data_AF-A0A950E4R3-F1
#
_entry.id   AF-A0A950E4R3-F1
#
_cell.length_a   1.000
_cell.length_b   1.000
_cell.length_c   1.000
_cell.angle_alpha   90.00
_cell.angle_beta   90.00
_cell.angle_gamma   90.00
#
_symmetry.space_group_name_H-M   'P 1'
#
loop_
_entity.id
_entity.type
_entity.pdbx_description
1 polymer ?
#
loop_
_entity_poly.entity_id
_entity_poly.type
_entity_poly.pdbx_seq_one_letter_code
_entity_poly.pdbx_strand_id
1 'polypeptide(L)'
;MVDFTLTDEQRSMREMAHDFAEKEIRPVAWEYDRDGTWPQEIIEKAWEVGLMNNHFPVEYGGPGLGYLEGCIIEEELAWGCSGIS
;
A
#
# COMPACT_ATOMS: atom_id res chain seq x y z
N MET A 1 -8.76 24.51 -16.08
CA MET A 1 -9.27 23.62 -15.01
C MET A 1 -8.27 22.48 -14.90
N VAL A 2 -7.80 22.15 -13.70
CA VAL A 2 -6.86 21.04 -13.51
C VAL A 2 -7.66 19.73 -13.58
N ASP A 3 -7.16 18.75 -14.33
CA ASP A 3 -7.73 17.41 -14.42
C ASP A 3 -7.07 16.51 -13.36
N PHE A 4 -7.89 15.84 -12.56
CA PHE A 4 -7.47 14.94 -11.47
C PHE A 4 -7.75 13.47 -11.79
N THR A 5 -8.14 13.17 -13.02
CA THR A 5 -8.38 11.80 -13.45
C THR A 5 -7.06 11.03 -13.41
N LEU A 6 -7.06 9.89 -12.70
CA LEU A 6 -5.90 9.00 -12.65
C LEU A 6 -5.53 8.48 -14.04
N THR A 7 -4.26 8.17 -14.26
CA THR A 7 -3.82 7.40 -15.42
C THR A 7 -4.26 5.94 -15.30
N ASP A 8 -4.18 5.16 -16.39
CA ASP A 8 -4.45 3.72 -16.33
C ASP A 8 -3.46 2.98 -15.41
N GLU A 9 -2.20 3.40 -15.40
CA GLU A 9 -1.17 2.86 -14.50
C GLU A 9 -1.51 3.17 -13.03
N GLN A 10 -1.91 4.40 -12.72
CA GLN A 10 -2.34 4.79 -11.38
C GLN A 10 -3.60 4.05 -10.93
N ARG A 11 -4.56 3.81 -11.84
CA ARG A 11 -5.73 2.96 -11.56
C ARG A 11 -5.33 1.53 -11.23
N SER A 12 -4.43 0.95 -12.00
CA SER A 12 -3.95 -0.42 -11.77
C SER A 12 -3.19 -0.54 -10.45
N MET A 13 -2.37 0.44 -10.08
CA MET A 13 -1.71 0.49 -8.77
C MET A 13 -2.70 0.58 -7.63
N ARG A 14 -3.73 1.42 -7.76
CA ARG A 14 -4.82 1.52 -6.78
C ARG A 14 -5.53 0.18 -6.59
N GLU A 15 -5.90 -0.49 -7.67
CA GLU A 15 -6.57 -1.79 -7.62
C GLU A 15 -5.69 -2.85 -6.95
N MET A 16 -4.39 -2.88 -7.25
CA MET A 16 -3.44 -3.79 -6.62
C MET A 16 -3.31 -3.55 -5.11
N ALA A 17 -3.20 -2.28 -4.70
CA ALA A 17 -3.09 -1.91 -3.29
C ALA A 17 -4.41 -2.20 -2.53
N HIS A 18 -5.57 -1.94 -3.16
CA HIS A 18 -6.88 -2.24 -2.60
C HIS A 18 -7.07 -3.74 -2.39
N ASP A 19 -6.72 -4.55 -3.39
CA ASP A 19 -6.78 -6.00 -3.30
C ASP A 19 -5.92 -6.55 -2.16
N PHE A 20 -4.72 -5.99 -1.95
CA PHE A 20 -3.86 -6.34 -0.83
C PHE A 20 -4.48 -5.94 0.51
N ALA A 21 -4.99 -4.72 0.62
CA ALA A 21 -5.63 -4.22 1.82
C ALA A 21 -6.87 -5.06 2.21
N GLU A 22 -7.69 -5.46 1.24
CA GLU A 22 -8.89 -6.28 1.46
C GLU A 22 -8.52 -7.70 1.91
N LYS A 23 -7.53 -8.33 1.27
CA LYS A 23 -7.21 -9.75 1.49
C LYS A 23 -6.28 -9.97 2.67
N GLU A 24 -5.33 -9.07 2.90
CA GLU A 24 -4.23 -9.28 3.86
C GLU A 24 -4.38 -8.40 5.12
N ILE A 25 -4.78 -7.14 4.99
CA ILE A 25 -4.84 -6.20 6.13
C ILE A 25 -6.18 -6.27 6.86
N ARG A 26 -7.28 -6.09 6.14
CA ARG A 26 -8.61 -5.93 6.72
C ARG A 26 -9.07 -7.09 7.61
N PRO A 27 -8.81 -8.37 7.27
CA PRO A 27 -9.29 -9.50 8.07
C PRO A 27 -8.67 -9.58 9.47
N VAL A 28 -7.47 -9.03 9.64
CA VAL A 28 -6.69 -9.14 10.89
C VAL A 28 -6.54 -7.81 11.63
N ALA A 29 -6.94 -6.69 11.03
CA ALA A 29 -6.84 -5.34 11.59
C ALA A 29 -7.36 -5.24 13.03
N TRP A 30 -8.54 -5.81 13.32
CA TRP A 30 -9.12 -5.77 14.67
C TRP A 30 -8.30 -6.52 15.72
N GLU A 31 -7.68 -7.63 15.34
CA GLU A 31 -6.86 -8.42 16.27
C GLU A 31 -5.58 -7.66 16.62
N TYR A 32 -4.92 -7.08 15.61
CA TYR A 32 -3.74 -6.24 15.82
C TYR A 32 -4.05 -4.98 16.64
N ASP A 33 -5.17 -4.31 16.39
CA ASP A 33 -5.61 -3.15 17.19
C ASP A 33 -5.89 -3.52 18.64
N ARG A 34 -6.56 -4.66 18.88
CA ARG A 34 -6.89 -5.14 20.23
C ARG A 34 -5.65 -5.55 21.01
N ASP A 35 -4.75 -6.30 20.38
CA ASP A 35 -3.63 -6.95 21.05
C ASP A 35 -2.34 -6.11 21.01
N GLY A 36 -2.27 -5.09 20.14
CA GLY A 36 -1.12 -4.22 20.00
C GLY A 36 0.14 -4.96 19.52
N THR A 37 -0.05 -6.03 18.74
CA THR A 37 1.02 -6.90 18.26
C THR A 37 1.62 -6.40 16.94
N TRP A 38 2.82 -6.90 16.63
CA TRP A 38 3.55 -6.49 15.42
C TRP A 38 3.13 -7.32 14.20
N PRO A 39 2.68 -6.70 13.09
CA PRO A 39 2.14 -7.41 11.92
C PRO A 39 3.23 -7.89 10.94
N GLN A 40 4.20 -8.68 11.42
CA GLN A 40 5.35 -9.14 10.62
C GLN A 40 4.95 -9.82 9.31
N GLU A 41 3.95 -10.72 9.36
CA GLU A 41 3.51 -11.47 8.18
C GLU A 41 2.92 -10.57 7.10
N ILE A 42 2.23 -9.49 7.48
CA ILE A 42 1.70 -8.53 6.50
C ILE A 42 2.84 -7.74 5.85
N ILE A 43 3.80 -7.29 6.66
CA ILE A 43 4.94 -6.51 6.17
C ILE A 43 5.75 -7.34 5.16
N GLU A 44 5.97 -8.62 5.44
CA GLU A 44 6.65 -9.54 4.52
C GLU A 44 5.88 -9.70 3.21
N LYS A 45 4.56 -9.89 3.26
CA LYS A 45 3.73 -9.97 2.05
C LYS A 45 3.71 -8.66 1.27
N ALA A 46 3.62 -7.52 1.94
CA ALA A 46 3.65 -6.19 1.32
C ALA A 46 4.98 -5.94 0.59
N TRP A 47 6.08 -6.41 1.18
CA TRP A 47 7.40 -6.38 0.55
C TRP A 47 7.46 -7.25 -0.70
N GLU A 48 6.96 -8.49 -0.64
CA GLU A 48 6.98 -9.43 -1.77
C GLU A 48 6.20 -8.92 -2.99
N VAL A 49 5.10 -8.21 -2.77
CA VAL A 49 4.25 -7.66 -3.83
C VAL A 49 4.63 -6.22 -4.23
N GLY A 50 5.67 -5.65 -3.62
CA GLY A 50 6.24 -4.37 -4.02
C GLY A 50 5.43 -3.13 -3.61
N LEU A 51 4.65 -3.21 -2.53
CA LEU A 51 3.86 -2.08 -2.00
C LEU A 51 4.62 -1.26 -0.95
N MET A 52 5.90 -1.55 -0.73
CA MET A 52 6.77 -0.86 0.23
C MET A 52 7.87 -0.06 -0.48
N ASN A 53 8.35 0.99 0.20
CA ASN A 53 9.53 1.76 -0.24
C ASN A 53 9.41 2.37 -1.66
N ASN A 54 8.19 2.77 -2.01
CA ASN A 54 7.76 3.15 -3.36
C ASN A 54 8.62 4.23 -4.04
N HIS A 55 9.18 5.16 -3.26
CA HIS A 55 9.91 6.32 -3.77
C HIS A 55 11.41 6.06 -3.96
N PHE A 56 11.92 4.90 -3.57
CA PHE A 56 13.34 4.62 -3.72
C PHE A 56 13.72 4.52 -5.20
N PRO A 57 14.81 5.19 -5.63
CA PRO A 57 15.28 5.10 -7.01
C PRO A 57 15.58 3.66 -7.43
N VAL A 58 15.38 3.39 -8.73
CA VAL A 58 15.63 2.08 -9.34
C VAL A 58 17.07 1.62 -9.18
N GLU A 59 18.04 2.54 -9.15
CA GLU A 59 19.46 2.23 -8.91
C GLU A 59 19.73 1.61 -7.53
N TYR A 60 18.82 1.76 -6.57
CA TYR A 60 18.88 1.14 -5.24
C TYR A 60 17.89 -0.03 -5.09
N GLY A 61 17.26 -0.48 -6.18
CA GLY A 61 16.30 -1.59 -6.17
C GLY A 61 14.87 -1.20 -5.77
N GLY A 62 14.56 0.10 -5.67
CA GLY A 62 13.19 0.57 -5.47
C GLY A 62 12.42 0.76 -6.78
N PRO A 63 11.10 1.02 -6.72
CA PRO A 63 10.28 1.12 -7.93
C PRO A 63 10.32 2.53 -8.56
N GLY A 64 10.96 3.52 -7.92
CA GLY A 64 11.15 4.85 -8.49
C GLY A 64 9.86 5.63 -8.73
N LEU A 65 8.81 5.35 -7.95
CA LEU A 65 7.50 5.98 -8.10
C LEU A 65 7.51 7.43 -7.62
N GLY A 66 6.61 8.23 -8.19
CA GLY A 66 6.34 9.59 -7.74
C GLY A 66 5.49 9.63 -6.47
N TYR A 67 5.39 10.81 -5.87
CA TYR A 67 4.61 11.00 -4.64
C TYR A 67 3.11 10.76 -4.82
N LEU A 68 2.56 11.02 -6.00
CA LEU A 68 1.13 10.79 -6.25
C LEU A 68 0.82 9.29 -6.23
N GLU A 69 1.65 8.48 -6.89
CA GLU A 69 1.54 7.02 -6.87
C GLU A 69 1.71 6.47 -5.45
N GLY A 70 2.68 7.00 -4.69
CA GLY A 70 2.85 6.69 -3.28
C GLY A 70 1.60 6.98 -2.45
N CYS A 71 0.98 8.15 -2.63
CA CYS A 71 -0.26 8.51 -1.93
C CYS A 71 -1.44 7.59 -2.31
N ILE A 72 -1.56 7.19 -3.58
CA ILE A 72 -2.61 6.28 -4.02
C ILE A 72 -2.47 4.92 -3.35
N ILE A 73 -1.25 4.39 -3.26
CA ILE A 73 -0.99 3.12 -2.56
C ILE A 73 -1.33 3.27 -1.08
N GLU A 74 -0.82 4.31 -0.43
CA GLU A 74 -1.04 4.58 0.99
C GLU A 74 -2.53 4.70 1.35
N GLU A 75 -3.33 5.38 0.53
CA GLU A 75 -4.76 5.56 0.75
C GLU A 75 -5.50 4.21 0.82
N GLU A 76 -5.14 3.27 -0.04
CA GLU A 76 -5.74 1.93 -0.07
C GLU A 76 -5.25 1.05 1.08
N LEU A 77 -3.96 1.11 1.46
CA LEU A 77 -3.46 0.40 2.62
C LEU A 77 -4.11 0.90 3.91
N ALA A 78 -4.25 2.22 4.05
CA ALA A 78 -4.90 2.87 5.19
C ALA A 78 -6.41 2.56 5.26
N TRP A 79 -7.07 2.35 4.10
CA TRP A 79 -8.44 1.84 4.07
C TRP A 79 -8.55 0.46 4.74
N GLY A 80 -7.54 -0.41 4.56
CA GLY A 80 -7.42 -1.67 5.27
C GLY A 80 -7.32 -1.46 6.78
N CYS A 81 -6.26 -0.77 7.21
CA CYS A 81 -6.03 -0.34 8.59
C CYS A 81 -4.92 0.72 8.64
N SER A 82 -5.21 1.89 9.20
CA SER A 82 -4.23 2.97 9.35
C SER A 82 -3.10 2.69 10.36
N GLY A 83 -3.23 1.65 11.19
CA GLY A 83 -2.17 1.21 12.10
C GLY A 83 -1.16 0.28 11.44
N ILE A 84 -1.53 -0.31 10.29
CA ILE A 84 -0.72 -1.29 9.56
C ILE A 84 -0.10 -0.68 8.29
N SER A 85 -0.74 0.35 7.70
CA SER A 85 -0.27 1.02 6.49
C SER A 85 1.11 1.67 6.64
#